data_AF-A0A6N4XVS1-F1
#
_entry.id   AF-A0A6N4XVS1-F1
#
_cell.length_a   1.000
_cell.length_b   1.000
_cell.length_c   1.000
_cell.angle_alpha   90.00
_cell.angle_beta   90.00
_cell.angle_gamma   90.00
#
_symmetry.space_group_name_H-M   'P 1'
#
loop_
_entity.id
_entity.type
_entity.pdbx_description
1 polymer ?
#
loop_
_entity_poly.entity_id
_entity_poly.type
_entity_poly.pdbx_seq_one_letter_code
_entity_poly.pdbx_strand_id
1 'polypeptide(L)'
;MPTLTQEAKSNSLMSMLLKQVYDTVTNGGNPDSLGPNDFIAFDPVGVTLSEDTFDYALNGLFGDAPSPKPMLDGKGKPILDANGNPKIDMEAYQNALSNSKFRKYLQMEQFAAMVDVIPSQLPPLTKNGNGRELTIMSIMNDSQKRVSKVYEDLLQWSVVVDTQFDTKVEKKLNSLRDKLFKIKKVKNPDFDENAPIDDMNKPELFHTFVAPTYAKYIEYQMKYYDIVDANNEIRTAADNGDAEAMAKLSIDGKNMKKREDAALKAWQSLGYKEAVENIQNYLSEVEQKNMLVIKKRMESEFRNSQRTRVLDYTNYSPSIPVAANALKESKGWPTVTIVEGESNYDYSKSVHNWGAAGGFSLGIFSIGAKAGGKHEKTKINTDYTNMKISFKLGKVRVERGWFSQQFIESKYWKLHEQSPQALNGDIISDGKGKGLMPSIITELIIAKDVSLDFANNSTAFTDVKNSVNSGAAVGIGPFVFGGSYSYDNQDVQSNAKWNGKKLTSDGIYIIGYKCHVVPKSPNPNPEIKKWTDGKS
;
A
#
# COMPACT_ATOMS: atom_id res chain seq x y z
N MET A 1 -23.98 -8.96 21.85
CA MET A 1 -22.97 -7.90 21.62
C MET A 1 -23.27 -7.27 20.27
N PRO A 2 -23.19 -5.94 20.14
CA PRO A 2 -23.41 -5.30 18.85
C PRO A 2 -22.37 -5.80 17.84
N THR A 3 -22.78 -6.08 16.60
CA THR A 3 -21.83 -6.34 15.52
C THR A 3 -20.95 -5.10 15.32
N LEU A 4 -19.75 -5.23 14.75
CA LEU A 4 -18.89 -4.07 14.42
C LEU A 4 -19.61 -3.01 13.58
N THR A 5 -20.58 -3.45 12.76
CA THR A 5 -21.48 -2.57 12.02
C THR A 5 -22.42 -1.79 12.95
N GLN A 6 -22.84 -2.34 14.10
CA GLN A 6 -23.59 -1.64 15.13
C GLN A 6 -22.73 -0.69 15.98
N GLU A 7 -21.44 -0.99 16.23
CA GLU A 7 -20.52 -0.03 16.90
C GLU A 7 -20.11 1.13 15.97
N ALA A 8 -19.92 0.88 14.66
CA ALA A 8 -19.80 1.95 13.66
C ALA A 8 -21.07 2.82 13.62
N LYS A 9 -22.24 2.19 13.73
CA LYS A 9 -23.54 2.88 13.77
C LYS A 9 -23.76 3.69 15.05
N SER A 10 -23.05 3.41 16.15
CA SER A 10 -23.24 4.09 17.44
C SER A 10 -22.22 5.17 17.75
N ASN A 11 -21.14 5.31 16.97
CA ASN A 11 -20.08 6.30 17.20
C ASN A 11 -20.09 7.38 16.10
N SER A 12 -20.59 8.56 16.47
CA SER A 12 -20.68 9.80 15.68
C SER A 12 -19.37 10.12 14.95
N LEU A 13 -18.24 10.11 15.65
CA LEU A 13 -16.99 10.67 15.14
C LEU A 13 -16.16 9.73 14.26
N MET A 14 -16.16 8.41 14.53
CA MET A 14 -15.42 7.45 13.69
C MET A 14 -16.06 7.32 12.31
N SER A 15 -17.39 7.28 12.28
CA SER A 15 -18.15 7.27 11.04
C SER A 15 -18.00 8.59 10.28
N MET A 16 -17.88 9.73 10.97
CA MET A 16 -17.48 11.00 10.35
C MET A 16 -16.06 10.96 9.79
N LEU A 17 -15.10 10.36 10.49
CA LEU A 17 -13.72 10.21 10.03
C LEU A 17 -13.63 9.36 8.77
N LEU A 18 -14.23 8.16 8.80
CA LEU A 18 -14.27 7.28 7.65
C LEU A 18 -14.98 7.95 6.47
N LYS A 19 -16.13 8.60 6.71
CA LYS A 19 -16.85 9.33 5.68
C LYS A 19 -16.00 10.47 5.11
N GLN A 20 -15.46 11.35 5.94
CA GLN A 20 -14.71 12.51 5.46
C GLN A 20 -13.43 12.10 4.73
N VAL A 21 -12.72 11.07 5.21
CA VAL A 21 -11.56 10.55 4.47
C VAL A 21 -12.04 9.92 3.16
N TYR A 22 -13.10 9.12 3.18
CA TYR A 22 -13.67 8.51 1.98
C TYR A 22 -14.07 9.58 0.96
N ASP A 23 -14.81 10.60 1.39
CA ASP A 23 -15.22 11.74 0.59
C ASP A 23 -14.01 12.49 0.04
N THR A 24 -12.94 12.65 0.82
CA THR A 24 -11.72 13.33 0.34
C THR A 24 -10.90 12.47 -0.62
N VAL A 25 -10.86 11.14 -0.46
CA VAL A 25 -10.11 10.26 -1.38
C VAL A 25 -10.89 9.93 -2.65
N THR A 26 -12.22 9.95 -2.58
CA THR A 26 -13.17 9.71 -3.68
C THR A 26 -13.80 10.99 -4.23
N ASN A 27 -13.28 12.16 -3.84
CA ASN A 27 -13.74 13.49 -4.26
C ASN A 27 -15.28 13.61 -4.24
N GLY A 28 -15.86 13.62 -3.04
CA GLY A 28 -17.29 13.82 -2.80
C GLY A 28 -18.07 12.58 -2.37
N GLY A 29 -17.40 11.47 -2.09
CA GLY A 29 -18.02 10.31 -1.45
C GLY A 29 -18.79 9.41 -2.39
N ASN A 30 -18.62 9.58 -3.70
CA ASN A 30 -19.27 8.76 -4.70
C ASN A 30 -18.45 7.50 -5.01
N PRO A 31 -18.86 6.29 -4.57
CA PRO A 31 -18.18 5.03 -4.90
C PRO A 31 -18.06 4.77 -6.40
N ASP A 32 -18.99 5.28 -7.21
CA ASP A 32 -18.98 5.09 -8.66
C ASP A 32 -17.82 5.86 -9.34
N SER A 33 -17.22 6.85 -8.66
CA SER A 33 -16.04 7.58 -9.16
C SER A 33 -14.80 6.70 -9.30
N LEU A 34 -14.69 5.65 -8.48
CA LEU A 34 -13.59 4.69 -8.52
C LEU A 34 -13.78 3.63 -9.60
N GLY A 35 -15.01 3.46 -10.10
CA GLY A 35 -15.37 2.37 -11.00
C GLY A 35 -15.52 1.02 -10.28
N PRO A 36 -15.96 -0.03 -10.98
CA PRO A 36 -16.26 -1.34 -10.39
C PRO A 36 -14.99 -2.17 -10.09
N ASN A 37 -13.82 -1.71 -10.53
CA ASN A 37 -12.56 -2.44 -10.43
C ASN A 37 -11.63 -1.88 -9.35
N ASP A 38 -11.96 -0.73 -8.75
CA ASP A 38 -11.20 -0.18 -7.64
C ASP A 38 -12.09 -0.07 -6.39
N PHE A 39 -11.48 -0.12 -5.21
CA PHE A 39 -12.17 0.14 -3.94
C PHE A 39 -11.21 0.68 -2.89
N ILE A 40 -11.78 1.29 -1.83
CA ILE A 40 -11.02 1.78 -0.67
C ILE A 40 -11.15 0.79 0.47
N ALA A 41 -10.01 0.40 1.04
CA ALA A 41 -9.91 -0.40 2.24
C ALA A 41 -9.30 0.44 3.37
N PHE A 42 -10.07 0.71 4.41
CA PHE A 42 -9.60 1.46 5.58
C PHE A 42 -8.89 0.56 6.57
N ASP A 43 -7.74 1.00 7.08
CA ASP A 43 -7.09 0.34 8.20
C ASP A 43 -7.64 0.91 9.52
N PRO A 44 -8.27 0.09 10.37
CA PRO A 44 -8.77 0.58 11.64
C PRO A 44 -7.66 0.92 12.63
N VAL A 45 -6.44 0.40 12.44
CA VAL A 45 -5.25 0.72 13.25
C VAL A 45 -4.15 1.16 12.30
N GLY A 46 -3.95 2.47 12.18
CA GLY A 46 -3.04 3.00 11.18
C GLY A 46 -1.59 2.57 11.41
N VAL A 47 -0.91 2.20 10.33
CA VAL A 47 0.51 1.86 10.37
C VAL A 47 1.31 3.15 10.42
N THR A 48 2.18 3.29 11.44
CA THR A 48 2.98 4.51 11.62
C THR A 48 4.23 4.46 10.74
N LEU A 49 4.50 5.57 10.05
CA LEU A 49 5.66 5.80 9.20
C LEU A 49 6.52 6.93 9.78
N SER A 50 7.81 6.91 9.46
CA SER A 50 8.73 8.02 9.66
C SER A 50 8.85 8.87 8.38
N GLU A 51 9.26 10.14 8.49
CA GLU A 51 9.40 11.04 7.32
C GLU A 51 10.44 10.55 6.29
N ASP A 52 11.40 9.73 6.73
CA ASP A 52 12.42 9.09 5.90
C ASP A 52 12.01 7.71 5.36
N THR A 53 10.79 7.21 5.61
CA THR A 53 10.34 5.86 5.21
C THR A 53 10.58 5.56 3.73
N PHE A 54 10.45 6.55 2.84
CA PHE A 54 10.59 6.37 1.40
C PHE A 54 12.00 6.75 0.87
N ASP A 55 12.94 7.10 1.74
CA ASP A 55 14.26 7.59 1.32
C ASP A 55 15.11 6.54 0.58
N TYR A 56 14.83 5.24 0.78
CA TYR A 56 15.45 4.15 0.03
C TYR A 56 15.13 4.25 -1.48
N ALA A 57 13.94 4.72 -1.85
CA ALA A 57 13.51 4.85 -3.23
C ALA A 57 14.08 6.10 -3.92
N LEU A 58 14.41 7.15 -3.16
CA LEU A 58 15.06 8.36 -3.68
C LEU A 58 16.55 8.15 -3.93
N ASN A 59 17.23 7.54 -2.97
CA ASN A 59 18.69 7.51 -2.93
C ASN A 59 19.28 6.17 -3.39
N GLY A 60 18.45 5.15 -3.63
CA GLY A 60 18.92 3.77 -3.77
C GLY A 60 19.50 3.22 -2.46
N LEU A 61 19.73 1.90 -2.45
CA LEU A 61 20.46 1.23 -1.39
C LEU A 61 21.95 1.29 -1.74
N PHE A 62 22.77 1.96 -0.92
CA PHE A 62 24.23 1.96 -1.10
C PHE A 62 24.92 1.43 0.15
N GLY A 63 25.58 0.28 -0.02
CA GLY A 63 26.42 -0.47 0.93
C GLY A 63 25.65 -1.35 1.95
N ASP A 64 26.36 -2.12 2.78
CA ASP A 64 25.91 -2.98 3.90
C ASP A 64 24.77 -2.48 4.79
N ALA A 65 23.82 -3.39 5.00
CA ALA A 65 23.03 -3.49 6.21
C ALA A 65 23.85 -4.26 7.27
N PRO A 66 24.21 -3.70 8.44
CA PRO A 66 24.77 -4.50 9.53
C PRO A 66 23.87 -5.69 9.85
N SER A 67 24.30 -6.90 9.47
CA SER A 67 23.64 -8.12 9.89
C SER A 67 23.60 -8.16 11.41
N PRO A 68 22.43 -8.39 12.02
CA PRO A 68 22.34 -8.60 13.45
C PRO A 68 23.30 -9.72 13.83
N LYS A 69 24.33 -9.40 14.61
CA LYS A 69 25.30 -10.42 15.01
C LYS A 69 24.57 -11.43 15.90
N PRO A 70 24.72 -12.73 15.63
CA PRO A 70 24.19 -13.73 16.53
C PRO A 70 24.86 -13.57 17.90
N MET A 71 24.07 -13.67 18.96
CA MET A 71 24.62 -13.77 20.31
C MET A 71 25.50 -15.01 20.36
N LEU A 72 26.74 -14.86 20.82
CA LEU A 72 27.69 -15.96 20.91
C LEU A 72 27.72 -16.53 22.33
N ASP A 73 27.87 -17.84 22.45
CA ASP A 73 28.18 -18.48 23.73
C ASP A 73 29.64 -18.19 24.13
N GLY A 74 30.04 -18.62 25.34
CA GLY A 74 31.42 -18.47 25.83
C GLY A 74 32.49 -19.19 25.01
N LYS A 75 32.13 -19.87 23.92
CA LYS A 75 33.02 -20.56 22.97
C LYS A 75 32.94 -19.96 21.55
N GLY A 76 32.22 -18.86 21.37
CA GLY A 76 32.11 -18.15 20.09
C GLY A 76 31.10 -18.77 19.11
N LYS A 77 30.17 -19.63 19.56
CA LYS A 77 29.13 -20.22 18.70
C LYS A 77 27.78 -19.48 18.82
N PRO A 78 26.98 -19.36 17.75
CA PRO A 78 25.64 -18.78 17.81
C PRO A 78 24.75 -19.49 18.82
N ILE A 79 24.18 -18.73 19.76
CA ILE A 79 23.12 -19.20 20.66
C ILE A 79 21.85 -19.33 19.83
N LEU A 80 21.16 -20.47 19.88
CA LEU A 80 19.94 -20.70 19.10
C LEU A 80 18.67 -20.45 19.93
N ASP A 81 17.58 -20.09 19.26
CA ASP A 81 16.24 -20.01 19.83
C ASP A 81 15.54 -21.39 19.82
N ALA A 82 14.30 -21.44 20.30
CA ALA A 82 13.51 -22.68 20.38
C ALA A 82 13.20 -23.30 19.01
N ASN A 83 13.36 -22.54 17.93
CA ASN A 83 13.10 -22.96 16.54
C ASN A 83 14.40 -23.30 15.80
N GLY A 84 15.56 -23.22 16.46
CA GLY A 84 16.88 -23.50 15.88
C GLY A 84 17.51 -22.33 15.13
N ASN A 85 16.94 -21.12 15.21
CA ASN A 85 17.50 -19.92 14.58
C ASN A 85 18.47 -19.20 15.55
N PRO A 86 19.54 -18.56 15.07
CA PRO A 86 20.41 -17.77 15.93
C PRO A 86 19.67 -16.64 16.65
N LYS A 87 19.79 -16.58 17.98
CA LYS A 87 19.35 -15.45 18.79
C LYS A 87 20.17 -14.23 18.43
N ILE A 88 19.47 -13.15 18.12
CA ILE A 88 20.06 -11.88 17.69
C ILE A 88 20.39 -11.02 18.89
N ASP A 89 21.56 -10.37 18.87
CA ASP A 89 21.88 -9.29 19.81
C ASP A 89 21.02 -8.05 19.46
N MET A 90 19.91 -7.91 20.19
CA MET A 90 18.96 -6.80 19.99
C MET A 90 19.57 -5.44 20.34
N GLU A 91 20.59 -5.35 21.21
CA GLU A 91 21.22 -4.08 21.58
C GLU A 91 22.17 -3.61 20.47
N ALA A 92 22.98 -4.53 19.92
CA ALA A 92 23.78 -4.27 18.73
C ALA A 92 22.90 -3.95 17.50
N TYR A 93 21.75 -4.61 17.38
CA TYR A 93 20.75 -4.35 16.34
C TYR A 93 20.14 -2.93 16.43
N GLN A 94 19.75 -2.49 17.63
CA GLN A 94 19.24 -1.13 17.85
C GLN A 94 20.31 -0.06 17.61
N ASN A 95 21.56 -0.33 17.99
CA ASN A 95 22.69 0.55 17.65
C ASN A 95 22.95 0.60 16.14
N ALA A 96 22.80 -0.51 15.42
CA ALA A 96 22.87 -0.57 13.97
C ALA A 96 21.73 0.20 13.26
N LEU A 97 20.51 0.24 13.83
CA LEU A 97 19.39 1.06 13.34
C LEU A 97 19.62 2.57 13.42
N SER A 98 20.54 3.02 14.27
CA SER A 98 21.01 4.41 14.30
C SER A 98 21.86 4.76 13.07
N ASN A 99 22.44 3.77 12.38
CA ASN A 99 23.16 3.97 11.13
C ASN A 99 22.15 4.14 9.97
N SER A 100 22.20 5.31 9.31
CA SER A 100 21.29 5.73 8.22
C SER A 100 21.13 4.74 7.07
N LYS A 101 22.11 3.85 6.91
CA LYS A 101 22.21 2.87 5.84
C LYS A 101 21.38 1.62 6.11
N PHE A 102 21.50 1.05 7.32
CA PHE A 102 20.69 -0.09 7.77
C PHE A 102 19.21 0.23 7.75
N ARG A 103 18.90 1.45 8.20
CA ARG A 103 17.53 1.96 8.25
C ARG A 103 16.85 1.91 6.88
N LYS A 104 17.56 2.20 5.79
CA LYS A 104 17.00 2.15 4.43
C LYS A 104 16.65 0.74 3.95
N TYR A 105 17.44 -0.26 4.33
CA TYR A 105 17.12 -1.66 4.02
C TYR A 105 15.88 -2.12 4.78
N LEU A 106 15.81 -1.80 6.07
CA LEU A 106 14.63 -2.12 6.88
C LEU A 106 13.39 -1.38 6.38
N GLN A 107 13.51 -0.11 6.00
CA GLN A 107 12.41 0.66 5.40
C GLN A 107 11.91 0.05 4.10
N MET A 108 12.82 -0.40 3.23
CA MET A 108 12.44 -1.09 2.00
C MET A 108 11.74 -2.43 2.28
N GLU A 109 12.29 -3.22 3.21
CA GLU A 109 11.72 -4.49 3.64
C GLU A 109 10.31 -4.30 4.21
N GLN A 110 10.15 -3.35 5.13
CA GLN A 110 8.88 -3.01 5.76
C GLN A 110 7.87 -2.51 4.74
N PHE A 111 8.26 -1.58 3.86
CA PHE A 111 7.37 -1.09 2.81
C PHE A 111 6.94 -2.20 1.87
N ALA A 112 7.87 -3.05 1.44
CA ALA A 112 7.56 -4.21 0.62
C ALA A 112 6.56 -5.13 1.33
N ALA A 113 6.79 -5.48 2.61
CA ALA A 113 5.89 -6.32 3.38
C ALA A 113 4.48 -5.72 3.52
N MET A 114 4.38 -4.40 3.80
CA MET A 114 3.11 -3.70 3.92
C MET A 114 2.26 -3.77 2.65
N VAL A 115 2.89 -3.61 1.49
CA VAL A 115 2.16 -3.56 0.21
C VAL A 115 2.07 -4.92 -0.48
N ASP A 116 2.76 -5.94 0.00
CA ASP A 116 2.72 -7.29 -0.56
C ASP A 116 1.50 -8.08 -0.07
N VAL A 117 0.75 -7.56 0.91
CA VAL A 117 -0.49 -8.18 1.42
C VAL A 117 -1.58 -8.16 0.35
N ILE A 118 -2.34 -9.26 0.26
CA ILE A 118 -3.48 -9.42 -0.64
C ILE A 118 -4.78 -9.03 0.08
N PRO A 119 -5.47 -7.95 -0.33
CA PRO A 119 -6.81 -7.65 0.16
C PRO A 119 -7.78 -8.72 -0.36
N SER A 120 -8.13 -9.69 0.48
CA SER A 120 -8.78 -10.92 0.01
C SER A 120 -10.30 -10.81 -0.10
N GLN A 121 -10.91 -9.75 0.44
CA GLN A 121 -12.36 -9.56 0.46
C GLN A 121 -12.80 -8.29 -0.24
N LEU A 122 -13.37 -8.48 -1.43
CA LEU A 122 -13.92 -7.39 -2.22
C LEU A 122 -15.22 -6.89 -1.59
N PRO A 123 -15.37 -5.58 -1.38
CA PRO A 123 -16.66 -5.01 -1.04
C PRO A 123 -17.69 -5.23 -2.15
N PRO A 124 -18.98 -5.30 -1.80
CA PRO A 124 -20.05 -5.46 -2.78
C PRO A 124 -20.07 -4.29 -3.76
N LEU A 125 -20.59 -4.56 -4.97
CA LEU A 125 -20.89 -3.49 -5.92
C LEU A 125 -21.99 -2.60 -5.36
N THR A 126 -21.96 -1.32 -5.74
CA THR A 126 -23.06 -0.39 -5.48
C THR A 126 -24.33 -0.89 -6.15
N LYS A 127 -25.50 -0.39 -5.74
CA LYS A 127 -26.79 -0.77 -6.33
C LYS A 127 -26.83 -0.61 -7.86
N ASN A 128 -26.09 0.37 -8.38
CA ASN A 128 -26.01 0.66 -9.81
C ASN A 128 -24.94 -0.18 -10.54
N GLY A 129 -24.08 -0.89 -9.81
CA GLY A 129 -23.00 -1.70 -10.37
C GLY A 129 -21.79 -0.92 -10.89
N ASN A 130 -21.81 0.41 -10.77
CA ASN A 130 -20.79 1.30 -11.33
C ASN A 130 -19.58 1.50 -10.40
N GLY A 131 -19.70 1.13 -9.13
CA GLY A 131 -18.67 1.29 -8.13
C GLY A 131 -18.72 0.17 -7.09
N ARG A 132 -17.83 0.25 -6.10
CA ARG A 132 -17.83 -0.64 -4.94
C ARG A 132 -18.00 0.14 -3.64
N GLU A 133 -18.68 -0.49 -2.70
CA GLU A 133 -18.78 0.04 -1.33
C GLU A 133 -17.39 0.11 -0.66
N LEU A 134 -17.29 0.87 0.42
CA LEU A 134 -16.05 0.93 1.20
C LEU A 134 -15.94 -0.30 2.11
N THR A 135 -14.72 -0.71 2.40
CA THR A 135 -14.45 -1.83 3.31
C THR A 135 -13.48 -1.41 4.42
N ILE A 136 -13.62 -2.05 5.59
CA ILE A 136 -12.62 -1.99 6.66
C ILE A 136 -11.78 -3.26 6.59
N MET A 137 -10.47 -3.11 6.48
CA MET A 137 -9.50 -4.20 6.39
C MET A 137 -8.33 -3.92 7.33
N SER A 138 -8.04 -4.86 8.23
CA SER A 138 -6.80 -4.83 9.01
C SER A 138 -5.72 -5.61 8.28
N ILE A 139 -4.67 -4.93 7.80
CA ILE A 139 -3.50 -5.59 7.20
C ILE A 139 -2.84 -6.53 8.21
N MET A 140 -2.93 -6.23 9.50
CA MET A 140 -2.38 -7.09 10.56
C MET A 140 -3.05 -8.48 10.60
N ASN A 141 -4.33 -8.55 10.24
CA ASN A 141 -5.11 -9.79 10.29
C ASN A 141 -5.14 -10.56 8.96
N ASP A 142 -4.91 -9.90 7.81
CA ASP A 142 -4.96 -10.50 6.46
C ASP A 142 -3.57 -10.83 5.87
N SER A 143 -2.51 -10.74 6.69
CA SER A 143 -1.09 -10.84 6.27
C SER A 143 -0.63 -12.24 5.81
N GLN A 144 -1.50 -13.25 5.81
CA GLN A 144 -1.12 -14.62 5.47
C GLN A 144 -0.90 -14.84 3.97
N LYS A 145 -1.50 -14.01 3.11
CA LYS A 145 -1.39 -14.13 1.65
C LYS A 145 -0.57 -12.98 1.08
N ARG A 146 0.38 -13.32 0.20
CA ARG A 146 1.33 -12.38 -0.40
C ARG A 146 1.24 -12.37 -1.93
N VAL A 147 1.18 -11.18 -2.52
CA VAL A 147 1.17 -10.96 -3.98
C VAL A 147 2.40 -11.60 -4.60
N SER A 148 3.58 -11.38 -4.00
CA SER A 148 4.85 -11.95 -4.44
C SER A 148 4.81 -13.47 -4.51
N LYS A 149 4.23 -14.13 -3.50
CA LYS A 149 4.17 -15.60 -3.46
C LYS A 149 3.22 -16.16 -4.50
N VAL A 150 2.03 -15.56 -4.65
CA VAL A 150 1.09 -15.98 -5.69
C VAL A 150 1.69 -15.76 -7.09
N TYR A 151 2.41 -14.67 -7.29
CA TYR A 151 3.06 -14.36 -8.57
C TYR A 151 4.24 -15.29 -8.88
N GLU A 152 5.05 -15.64 -7.87
CA GLU A 152 6.11 -16.65 -7.99
C GLU A 152 5.55 -17.98 -8.48
N ASP A 153 4.53 -18.50 -7.78
CA ASP A 153 3.90 -19.77 -8.10
C ASP A 153 3.28 -19.72 -9.51
N LEU A 154 2.62 -18.61 -9.86
CA LEU A 154 2.06 -18.39 -11.19
C LEU A 154 3.13 -18.44 -12.28
N LEU A 155 4.27 -17.75 -12.10
CA LEU A 155 5.35 -17.78 -13.08
C LEU A 155 5.94 -19.18 -13.22
N GLN A 156 6.16 -19.88 -12.11
CA GLN A 156 6.68 -21.25 -12.10
C GLN A 156 5.77 -22.23 -12.85
N TRP A 157 4.46 -22.12 -12.64
CA TRP A 157 3.47 -23.09 -13.08
C TRP A 157 2.66 -22.68 -14.32
N SER A 158 2.91 -21.50 -14.88
CA SER A 158 2.23 -21.07 -16.11
C SER A 158 2.76 -21.82 -17.34
N VAL A 159 1.86 -22.08 -18.27
CA VAL A 159 2.17 -22.39 -19.67
C VAL A 159 1.66 -21.26 -20.53
N VAL A 160 2.35 -21.01 -21.63
CA VAL A 160 2.06 -19.88 -22.52
C VAL A 160 1.84 -20.36 -23.93
N VAL A 161 1.24 -19.52 -24.77
CA VAL A 161 1.02 -19.83 -26.18
C VAL A 161 2.35 -20.20 -26.87
N ASP A 162 2.31 -21.28 -27.65
CA ASP A 162 3.46 -21.76 -28.41
C ASP A 162 3.59 -20.96 -29.73
N THR A 163 4.47 -19.95 -29.72
CA THR A 163 4.76 -19.07 -30.86
C THR A 163 6.25 -19.09 -31.20
N GLN A 164 6.59 -19.08 -32.49
CA GLN A 164 7.98 -19.05 -32.95
C GLN A 164 8.71 -17.75 -32.53
N PHE A 165 10.00 -17.88 -32.23
CA PHE A 165 10.83 -16.87 -31.56
C PHE A 165 11.56 -15.95 -32.56
N ASP A 166 11.37 -14.62 -32.48
CA ASP A 166 12.20 -13.63 -33.20
C ASP A 166 13.16 -12.89 -32.26
N THR A 167 14.47 -13.13 -32.43
CA THR A 167 15.57 -12.51 -31.65
C THR A 167 15.64 -10.99 -31.76
N LYS A 168 15.16 -10.39 -32.87
CA LYS A 168 15.12 -8.92 -33.02
C LYS A 168 14.06 -8.29 -32.13
N VAL A 169 12.93 -8.98 -31.98
CA VAL A 169 11.80 -8.53 -31.17
C VAL A 169 12.18 -8.53 -29.69
N GLU A 170 12.91 -9.54 -29.23
CA GLU A 170 13.43 -9.63 -27.86
C GLU A 170 14.29 -8.42 -27.48
N LYS A 171 15.27 -8.07 -28.33
CA LYS A 171 16.14 -6.90 -28.07
C LYS A 171 15.35 -5.60 -27.97
N LYS A 172 14.35 -5.42 -28.85
CA LYS A 172 13.49 -4.24 -28.82
C LYS A 172 12.60 -4.21 -27.57
N LEU A 173 12.02 -5.34 -27.17
CA LEU A 173 11.23 -5.46 -25.94
C LEU A 173 12.06 -5.07 -24.70
N ASN A 174 13.28 -5.59 -24.58
CA ASN A 174 14.15 -5.25 -23.44
C ASN A 174 14.48 -3.75 -23.41
N SER A 175 14.85 -3.17 -24.56
CA SER A 175 15.12 -1.73 -24.66
C SER A 175 13.91 -0.86 -24.29
N LEU A 176 12.69 -1.25 -24.65
CA LEU A 176 11.49 -0.49 -24.31
C LEU A 176 11.13 -0.64 -22.83
N ARG A 177 11.32 -1.81 -22.23
CA ARG A 177 11.07 -2.00 -20.79
C ARG A 177 12.12 -1.32 -19.91
N ASP A 178 13.37 -1.20 -20.36
CA ASP A 178 14.41 -0.39 -19.70
C ASP A 178 14.03 1.11 -19.59
N LYS A 179 13.12 1.58 -20.45
CA LYS A 179 12.57 2.93 -20.36
C LYS A 179 11.47 3.06 -19.30
N LEU A 180 10.91 1.95 -18.83
CA LEU A 180 9.92 1.90 -17.75
C LEU A 180 10.57 1.57 -16.41
N PHE A 181 11.42 0.55 -16.39
CA PHE A 181 12.12 0.08 -15.20
C PHE A 181 13.57 -0.23 -15.55
N LYS A 182 14.52 0.27 -14.75
CA LYS A 182 15.95 -0.03 -14.94
C LYS A 182 16.41 -1.02 -13.89
N ILE A 183 16.80 -2.20 -14.34
CA ILE A 183 17.52 -3.15 -13.49
C ILE A 183 18.99 -2.74 -13.50
N LYS A 184 19.51 -2.36 -12.34
CA LYS A 184 20.93 -2.09 -12.16
C LYS A 184 21.57 -3.23 -11.40
N LYS A 185 22.63 -3.77 -11.98
CA LYS A 185 23.60 -4.59 -11.25
C LYS A 185 24.42 -3.67 -10.37
N VAL A 186 24.34 -3.87 -9.07
CA VAL A 186 25.18 -3.18 -8.09
C VAL A 186 26.09 -4.21 -7.47
N LYS A 187 27.33 -3.82 -7.14
CA LYS A 187 28.20 -4.69 -6.33
C LYS A 187 27.43 -5.04 -5.06
N ASN A 188 27.41 -6.31 -4.70
CA ASN A 188 26.93 -6.69 -3.38
C ASN A 188 28.00 -6.19 -2.41
N PRO A 189 27.69 -5.17 -1.62
CA PRO A 189 28.67 -4.65 -0.68
C PRO A 189 28.96 -5.68 0.44
N ASP A 190 28.06 -6.66 0.63
CA ASP A 190 28.12 -7.72 1.62
C ASP A 190 28.70 -9.05 1.10
N PHE A 191 29.39 -9.03 -0.05
CA PHE A 191 30.06 -10.21 -0.59
C PHE A 191 31.28 -10.58 0.25
N ASP A 192 31.26 -11.76 0.87
CA ASP A 192 32.42 -12.35 1.52
C ASP A 192 33.14 -13.28 0.55
N GLU A 193 34.32 -12.87 0.10
CA GLU A 193 35.20 -13.68 -0.75
C GLU A 193 35.62 -15.01 -0.10
N ASN A 194 35.47 -15.14 1.23
CA ASN A 194 35.85 -16.33 1.99
C ASN A 194 34.68 -17.29 2.25
N ALA A 195 33.45 -16.90 1.92
CA ALA A 195 32.27 -17.76 2.02
C ALA A 195 31.86 -18.32 0.65
N PRO A 196 31.19 -19.49 0.57
CA PRO A 196 30.68 -20.01 -0.69
C PRO A 196 29.76 -19.00 -1.37
N ILE A 197 29.85 -18.90 -2.70
CA ILE A 197 28.87 -18.13 -3.48
C ILE A 197 27.57 -18.94 -3.49
N ASP A 198 26.56 -18.42 -2.80
CA ASP A 198 25.23 -19.01 -2.73
C ASP A 198 24.15 -17.92 -2.82
N ASP A 199 22.90 -18.26 -2.50
CA ASP A 199 21.81 -17.32 -2.57
C ASP A 199 21.93 -16.14 -1.59
N MET A 200 22.72 -16.30 -0.53
CA MET A 200 22.97 -15.30 0.51
C MET A 200 24.30 -14.55 0.33
N ASN A 201 25.27 -15.12 -0.40
CA ASN A 201 26.59 -14.52 -0.64
C ASN A 201 26.88 -14.31 -2.13
N LYS A 202 26.06 -13.49 -2.80
CA LYS A 202 26.25 -13.15 -4.22
C LYS A 202 27.25 -12.00 -4.34
N PRO A 203 28.17 -11.97 -5.31
CA PRO A 203 29.06 -10.82 -5.52
C PRO A 203 28.33 -9.56 -5.99
N GLU A 204 27.12 -9.70 -6.53
CA GLU A 204 26.34 -8.62 -7.14
C GLU A 204 24.84 -8.80 -6.85
N LEU A 205 24.15 -7.68 -6.63
CA LEU A 205 22.70 -7.61 -6.45
C LEU A 205 22.06 -6.87 -7.63
N PHE A 206 20.83 -7.26 -8.00
CA PHE A 206 20.08 -6.60 -9.07
C PHE A 206 18.94 -5.78 -8.48
N HIS A 207 19.03 -4.46 -8.51
CA HIS A 207 17.96 -3.59 -8.01
C HIS A 207 17.15 -3.01 -9.16
N THR A 208 15.83 -3.10 -9.07
CA THR A 208 14.92 -2.51 -10.04
C THR A 208 14.58 -1.10 -9.60
N PHE A 209 14.85 -0.12 -10.46
CA PHE A 209 14.46 1.27 -10.24
C PHE A 209 13.34 1.64 -11.21
N VAL A 210 12.35 2.41 -10.76
CA VAL A 210 11.43 3.09 -11.67
C VAL A 210 12.26 4.04 -12.54
N ALA A 211 12.17 3.92 -13.86
CA ALA A 211 12.89 4.81 -14.75
C ALA A 211 12.37 6.25 -14.58
N PRO A 212 13.22 7.29 -14.61
CA PRO A 212 12.78 8.67 -14.40
C PRO A 212 11.63 9.10 -15.32
N THR A 213 11.61 8.62 -16.56
CA THR A 213 10.52 8.85 -17.53
C THR A 213 9.20 8.30 -17.03
N TYR A 214 9.18 7.05 -16.55
CA TYR A 214 7.97 6.40 -16.06
C TYR A 214 7.53 6.96 -14.70
N ALA A 215 8.47 7.33 -13.83
CA ALA A 215 8.16 8.02 -12.58
C ALA A 215 7.40 9.33 -12.84
N LYS A 216 7.88 10.17 -13.78
CA LYS A 216 7.17 11.39 -14.19
C LYS A 216 5.83 11.09 -14.85
N TYR A 217 5.74 10.04 -15.66
CA TYR A 217 4.46 9.64 -16.24
C TYR A 217 3.40 9.38 -15.18
N ILE A 218 3.73 8.57 -14.17
CA ILE A 218 2.79 8.26 -13.09
C ILE A 218 2.51 9.50 -12.23
N GLU A 219 3.52 10.30 -11.91
CA GLU A 219 3.34 11.55 -11.14
C GLU A 219 2.35 12.51 -11.82
N TYR A 220 2.52 12.76 -13.12
CA TYR A 220 1.63 13.66 -13.86
C TYR A 220 0.28 13.03 -14.19
N GLN A 221 0.22 11.69 -14.32
CA GLN A 221 -1.03 10.96 -14.40
C GLN A 221 -1.87 11.19 -13.14
N MET A 222 -1.26 11.07 -11.95
CA MET A 222 -1.93 11.32 -10.66
C MET A 222 -2.45 12.77 -10.60
N LYS A 223 -1.61 13.76 -10.91
CA LYS A 223 -2.01 15.18 -10.93
C LYS A 223 -3.18 15.47 -11.88
N TYR A 224 -3.20 14.81 -13.04
CA TYR A 224 -4.29 14.95 -14.00
C TYR A 224 -5.59 14.37 -13.45
N TYR A 225 -5.56 13.14 -12.93
CA TYR A 225 -6.75 12.50 -12.37
C TYR A 225 -7.28 13.23 -11.14
N ASP A 226 -6.42 13.73 -10.25
CA ASP A 226 -6.85 14.55 -9.10
C ASP A 226 -7.69 15.76 -9.55
N ILE A 227 -7.33 16.42 -10.65
CA ILE A 227 -8.08 17.57 -11.20
C ILE A 227 -9.37 17.14 -11.89
N VAL A 228 -9.33 16.07 -12.68
CA VAL A 228 -10.50 15.52 -13.37
C VAL A 228 -11.56 15.10 -12.36
N ASP A 229 -11.15 14.36 -11.34
CA ASP A 229 -12.05 13.83 -10.32
C ASP A 229 -12.67 14.97 -9.50
N ALA A 230 -11.88 15.97 -9.08
CA ALA A 230 -12.38 17.15 -8.38
C ALA A 230 -13.39 17.98 -9.21
N ASN A 231 -13.22 18.00 -10.54
CA ASN A 231 -14.17 18.69 -11.41
C ASN A 231 -15.44 17.87 -11.66
N ASN A 232 -15.30 16.54 -11.78
CA ASN A 232 -16.43 15.63 -11.97
C ASN A 232 -17.35 15.60 -10.75
N GLU A 233 -16.81 15.77 -9.55
CA GLU A 233 -17.58 15.94 -8.31
C GLU A 233 -18.58 17.09 -8.42
N ILE A 234 -18.09 18.29 -8.76
CA ILE A 234 -18.92 19.50 -8.88
C ILE A 234 -19.97 19.32 -9.99
N ARG A 235 -19.61 18.69 -11.11
CA ARG A 235 -20.55 18.37 -12.18
C ARG A 235 -21.66 17.43 -11.70
N THR A 236 -21.28 16.34 -11.04
CA THR A 236 -22.22 15.35 -10.53
C THR A 236 -23.14 15.93 -9.45
N ALA A 237 -22.62 16.76 -8.55
CA ALA A 237 -23.40 17.45 -7.54
C ALA A 237 -24.41 18.44 -8.18
N ALA A 238 -23.97 19.19 -9.20
CA ALA A 238 -24.84 20.07 -9.96
C ALA A 238 -25.95 19.30 -10.70
N ASP A 239 -25.61 18.18 -11.34
CA ASP A 239 -26.58 17.30 -12.02
C ASP A 239 -27.59 16.69 -11.05
N ASN A 240 -27.19 16.48 -9.79
CA ASN A 240 -28.06 16.03 -8.69
C ASN A 240 -28.87 17.16 -8.03
N GLY A 241 -28.78 18.40 -8.53
CA GLY A 241 -29.60 19.52 -8.09
C GLY A 241 -29.03 20.37 -6.96
N ASP A 242 -27.73 20.24 -6.64
CA ASP A 242 -27.07 21.11 -5.65
C ASP A 242 -26.90 22.54 -6.17
N ALA A 243 -27.55 23.50 -5.50
CA ALA A 243 -27.56 24.90 -5.88
C ALA A 243 -26.18 25.59 -5.80
N GLU A 244 -25.35 25.22 -4.83
CA GLU A 244 -23.99 25.74 -4.71
C GLU A 244 -23.08 25.17 -5.80
N ALA A 245 -23.21 23.88 -6.10
CA ALA A 245 -22.48 23.25 -7.19
C ALA A 245 -22.88 23.83 -8.56
N MET A 246 -24.18 24.07 -8.79
CA MET A 246 -24.69 24.73 -10.01
C MET A 246 -24.15 26.16 -10.14
N ALA A 247 -24.13 26.94 -9.05
CA ALA A 247 -23.56 28.28 -9.04
C ALA A 247 -22.05 28.25 -9.31
N LYS A 248 -21.32 27.33 -8.68
CA LYS A 248 -19.87 27.13 -8.88
C LYS A 248 -19.55 26.73 -10.31
N LEU A 249 -20.35 25.86 -10.93
CA LEU A 249 -20.20 25.44 -12.32
C LEU A 249 -20.49 26.60 -13.29
N SER A 250 -21.51 27.41 -13.01
CA SER A 250 -21.83 28.62 -13.79
C SER A 250 -20.70 29.65 -13.75
N ILE A 251 -20.11 29.87 -12.57
CA ILE A 251 -19.06 30.86 -12.34
C ILE A 251 -17.68 30.37 -12.82
N ASP A 252 -17.29 29.14 -12.45
CA ASP A 252 -15.92 28.64 -12.59
C ASP A 252 -15.76 27.52 -13.62
N GLY A 253 -16.84 27.05 -14.26
CA GLY A 253 -16.81 25.90 -15.18
C GLY A 253 -15.80 26.04 -16.33
N LYS A 254 -15.62 27.26 -16.86
CA LYS A 254 -14.58 27.53 -17.88
C LYS A 254 -13.16 27.36 -17.35
N ASN A 255 -12.90 27.76 -16.11
CA ASN A 255 -11.58 27.60 -15.49
C ASN A 255 -11.33 26.15 -15.07
N MET A 256 -12.38 25.43 -14.63
CA MET A 256 -12.32 23.98 -14.38
C MET A 256 -11.80 23.23 -15.61
N LYS A 257 -12.40 23.50 -16.79
CA LYS A 257 -11.93 22.89 -18.04
C LYS A 257 -10.50 23.31 -18.41
N LYS A 258 -10.14 24.58 -18.21
CA LYS A 258 -8.75 25.05 -18.43
C LYS A 258 -7.76 24.34 -17.52
N ARG A 259 -8.11 24.04 -16.26
CA ARG A 259 -7.24 23.30 -15.33
C ARG A 259 -7.07 21.84 -15.77
N GLU A 260 -8.14 21.17 -16.20
CA GLU A 260 -8.05 19.82 -16.82
C GLU A 260 -7.12 19.84 -18.03
N ASP A 261 -7.33 20.77 -18.97
CA ASP A 261 -6.54 20.85 -20.20
C ASP A 261 -5.07 21.19 -19.91
N ALA A 262 -4.80 22.06 -18.93
CA ALA A 262 -3.46 22.39 -18.49
C ALA A 262 -2.76 21.17 -17.86
N ALA A 263 -3.46 20.41 -17.03
CA ALA A 263 -2.94 19.20 -16.41
C ALA A 263 -2.68 18.10 -17.45
N LEU A 264 -3.59 17.93 -18.42
CA LEU A 264 -3.39 17.01 -19.54
C LEU A 264 -2.18 17.41 -20.39
N LYS A 265 -2.04 18.69 -20.73
CA LYS A 265 -0.87 19.21 -21.45
C LYS A 265 0.41 19.02 -20.66
N ALA A 266 0.38 19.22 -19.34
CA ALA A 266 1.52 18.96 -18.47
C ALA A 266 1.88 17.47 -18.45
N TRP A 267 0.90 16.58 -18.43
CA TRP A 267 1.15 15.13 -18.54
C TRP A 267 1.72 14.73 -19.89
N GLN A 268 1.21 15.31 -20.98
CA GLN A 268 1.75 15.10 -22.33
C GLN A 268 3.21 15.58 -22.45
N SER A 269 3.49 16.80 -21.99
CA SER A 269 4.79 17.45 -22.19
C SER A 269 5.85 17.08 -21.15
N LEU A 270 5.51 17.13 -19.86
CA LEU A 270 6.45 16.93 -18.74
C LEU A 270 6.39 15.49 -18.19
N GLY A 271 5.24 14.85 -18.32
CA GLY A 271 5.01 13.47 -17.90
C GLY A 271 5.25 12.41 -18.99
N TYR A 272 5.64 12.80 -20.21
CA TYR A 272 5.93 11.86 -21.31
C TYR A 272 4.78 10.88 -21.65
N LYS A 273 3.51 11.32 -21.53
CA LYS A 273 2.32 10.49 -21.75
C LYS A 273 2.41 9.63 -23.01
N GLU A 274 2.59 10.26 -24.17
CA GLU A 274 2.60 9.56 -25.46
C GLU A 274 3.75 8.56 -25.58
N ALA A 275 4.93 8.90 -25.06
CA ALA A 275 6.09 8.01 -25.14
C ALA A 275 5.87 6.73 -24.32
N VAL A 276 5.31 6.85 -23.11
CA VAL A 276 5.02 5.71 -22.24
C VAL A 276 3.86 4.87 -22.76
N GLU A 277 2.75 5.50 -23.19
CA GLU A 277 1.61 4.77 -23.74
C GLU A 277 1.98 4.03 -25.03
N ASN A 278 2.80 4.62 -25.89
CA ASN A 278 3.32 3.92 -27.08
C ASN A 278 4.19 2.70 -26.72
N ILE A 279 5.00 2.81 -25.66
CA ILE A 279 5.75 1.66 -25.13
C ILE A 279 4.76 0.60 -24.66
N GLN A 280 3.81 0.95 -23.79
CA GLN A 280 2.84 0.01 -23.21
C GLN A 280 2.01 -0.68 -24.30
N ASN A 281 1.50 0.06 -25.28
CA ASN A 281 0.75 -0.48 -26.42
C ASN A 281 1.59 -1.47 -27.24
N TYR A 282 2.84 -1.13 -27.52
CA TYR A 282 3.75 -2.03 -28.25
C TYR A 282 4.07 -3.29 -27.44
N LEU A 283 4.29 -3.16 -26.13
CA LEU A 283 4.47 -4.32 -25.25
C LEU A 283 3.25 -5.23 -25.33
N SER A 284 2.04 -4.69 -25.20
CA SER A 284 0.81 -5.47 -25.30
C SER A 284 0.63 -6.16 -26.66
N GLU A 285 0.95 -5.51 -27.77
CA GLU A 285 0.82 -6.12 -29.12
C GLU A 285 1.82 -7.26 -29.33
N VAL A 286 3.08 -7.05 -28.92
CA VAL A 286 4.15 -8.01 -29.11
C VAL A 286 4.09 -9.16 -28.10
N GLU A 287 3.55 -8.91 -26.90
CA GLU A 287 3.32 -9.92 -25.87
C GLU A 287 2.43 -11.06 -26.37
N GLN A 288 1.46 -10.77 -27.25
CA GLN A 288 0.62 -11.79 -27.88
C GLN A 288 1.39 -12.76 -28.78
N LYS A 289 2.52 -12.33 -29.34
CA LYS A 289 3.28 -13.05 -30.38
C LYS A 289 4.53 -13.77 -29.88
N ASN A 290 4.99 -13.49 -28.65
CA ASN A 290 6.30 -13.94 -28.13
C ASN A 290 6.26 -14.34 -26.64
N MET A 291 5.18 -14.98 -26.20
CA MET A 291 4.90 -15.11 -24.77
C MET A 291 5.92 -15.95 -23.99
N LEU A 292 6.59 -16.91 -24.64
CA LEU A 292 7.63 -17.71 -23.97
C LEU A 292 8.86 -16.90 -23.57
N VAL A 293 9.28 -15.96 -24.42
CA VAL A 293 10.42 -15.05 -24.14
C VAL A 293 10.10 -14.21 -22.91
N ILE A 294 8.87 -13.72 -22.89
CA ILE A 294 8.37 -12.82 -21.86
C ILE A 294 8.27 -13.55 -20.54
N LYS A 295 7.73 -14.77 -20.53
CA LYS A 295 7.70 -15.63 -19.34
C LYS A 295 9.11 -15.87 -18.78
N LYS A 296 10.04 -16.39 -19.60
CA LYS A 296 11.42 -16.70 -19.16
C LYS A 296 12.11 -15.47 -18.57
N ARG A 297 11.87 -14.31 -19.18
CA ARG A 297 12.40 -13.05 -18.69
C ARG A 297 11.72 -12.59 -17.42
N MET A 298 10.39 -12.66 -17.29
CA MET A 298 9.67 -12.33 -16.05
C MET A 298 10.11 -13.22 -14.90
N GLU A 299 10.32 -14.52 -15.14
CA GLU A 299 10.92 -15.44 -14.16
C GLU A 299 12.33 -14.96 -13.75
N SER A 300 13.15 -14.52 -14.70
CA SER A 300 14.47 -13.97 -14.40
C SER A 300 14.39 -12.64 -13.64
N GLU A 301 13.54 -11.71 -14.06
CA GLU A 301 13.35 -10.40 -13.44
C GLU A 301 12.83 -10.57 -12.01
N PHE A 302 11.84 -11.45 -11.81
CA PHE A 302 11.30 -11.78 -10.49
C PHE A 302 12.38 -12.39 -9.59
N ARG A 303 13.10 -13.42 -10.05
CA ARG A 303 14.21 -14.03 -9.28
C ARG A 303 15.31 -13.03 -8.94
N ASN A 304 15.70 -12.18 -9.89
CA ASN A 304 16.75 -11.17 -9.68
C ASN A 304 16.29 -10.04 -8.76
N SER A 305 14.99 -9.77 -8.71
CA SER A 305 14.41 -8.76 -7.81
C SER A 305 14.32 -9.22 -6.36
N GLN A 306 14.25 -10.53 -6.11
CA GLN A 306 14.16 -11.05 -4.75
C GLN A 306 15.33 -10.56 -3.90
N ARG A 307 15.03 -10.32 -2.63
CA ARG A 307 15.96 -9.93 -1.58
C ARG A 307 15.71 -10.77 -0.35
N THR A 308 16.74 -10.94 0.47
CA THR A 308 16.64 -11.64 1.75
C THR A 308 16.35 -10.63 2.85
N ARG A 309 15.33 -10.89 3.66
CA ARG A 309 14.99 -10.11 4.86
C ARG A 309 16.09 -10.26 5.89
N VAL A 310 16.36 -9.18 6.62
CA VAL A 310 17.53 -9.11 7.51
C VAL A 310 17.36 -9.98 8.77
N LEU A 311 16.14 -10.12 9.27
CA LEU A 311 15.88 -10.83 10.53
C LEU A 311 15.62 -12.32 10.39
N ASP A 312 14.72 -12.67 9.47
CA ASP A 312 14.14 -14.01 9.38
C ASP A 312 14.72 -14.81 8.20
N TYR A 313 15.64 -14.19 7.44
CA TYR A 313 16.30 -14.76 6.26
C TYR A 313 15.33 -15.27 5.18
N THR A 314 14.08 -14.80 5.18
CA THR A 314 13.11 -15.14 4.14
C THR A 314 13.24 -14.20 2.94
N ASN A 315 12.80 -14.64 1.76
CA ASN A 315 12.81 -13.80 0.57
C ASN A 315 11.63 -12.82 0.56
N TYR A 316 11.87 -11.60 0.07
CA TYR A 316 10.85 -10.58 -0.19
C TYR A 316 11.09 -9.89 -1.53
N SER A 317 10.03 -9.29 -2.05
CA SER A 317 10.03 -8.59 -3.35
C SER A 317 9.97 -7.07 -3.15
N PRO A 318 11.03 -6.30 -3.45
CA PRO A 318 11.06 -4.86 -3.22
C PRO A 318 9.98 -4.10 -3.99
N SER A 319 9.23 -3.25 -3.29
CA SER A 319 8.22 -2.35 -3.88
C SER A 319 8.67 -0.89 -3.75
N ILE A 320 8.18 0.00 -4.61
CA ILE A 320 8.66 1.39 -4.72
C ILE A 320 7.49 2.37 -4.60
N PRO A 321 7.55 3.35 -3.68
CA PRO A 321 6.62 4.47 -3.66
C PRO A 321 6.95 5.43 -4.81
N VAL A 322 5.95 5.72 -5.65
CA VAL A 322 6.08 6.79 -6.66
C VAL A 322 5.97 8.13 -5.97
N ALA A 323 6.82 9.08 -6.38
CA ALA A 323 7.09 10.31 -5.65
C ALA A 323 7.58 10.00 -4.23
N ALA A 324 8.76 9.37 -4.12
CA ALA A 324 9.35 8.99 -2.84
C ALA A 324 9.68 10.19 -1.92
N ASN A 325 9.61 11.42 -2.42
CA ASN A 325 9.64 12.68 -1.66
C ASN A 325 8.25 13.11 -1.12
N ALA A 326 7.16 12.39 -1.40
CA ALA A 326 5.80 12.79 -1.06
C ALA A 326 5.61 13.10 0.44
N LEU A 327 6.27 12.35 1.33
CA LEU A 327 6.18 12.60 2.78
C LEU A 327 6.86 13.91 3.19
N LYS A 328 7.94 14.30 2.51
CA LYS A 328 8.69 15.56 2.74
C LYS A 328 7.99 16.75 2.10
N GLU A 329 7.29 16.53 0.99
CA GLU A 329 6.52 17.54 0.25
C GLU A 329 5.06 17.65 0.70
N SER A 330 4.72 17.05 1.86
CA SER A 330 3.37 17.02 2.42
C SER A 330 2.76 18.39 2.75
N LYS A 331 3.51 19.49 2.60
CA LYS A 331 3.00 20.86 2.79
C LYS A 331 1.82 21.20 1.88
N GLY A 332 1.79 20.63 0.67
CA GLY A 332 0.73 20.84 -0.31
C GLY A 332 -0.50 19.94 -0.14
N TRP A 333 -0.49 19.02 0.83
CA TRP A 333 -1.61 18.08 1.02
C TRP A 333 -2.85 18.79 1.56
N PRO A 334 -4.07 18.42 1.09
CA PRO A 334 -5.32 18.96 1.62
C PRO A 334 -5.45 18.69 3.12
N THR A 335 -5.94 19.69 3.85
CA THR A 335 -6.24 19.55 5.27
C THR A 335 -7.69 19.16 5.46
N VAL A 336 -7.90 18.02 6.09
CA VAL A 336 -9.22 17.54 6.51
C VAL A 336 -9.46 18.02 7.94
N THR A 337 -10.65 18.57 8.18
CA THR A 337 -11.11 18.98 9.52
C THR A 337 -12.50 18.40 9.76
N ILE A 338 -12.67 17.80 10.93
CA ILE A 338 -13.91 17.15 11.36
C ILE A 338 -14.27 17.76 12.71
N VAL A 339 -15.50 18.25 12.85
CA VAL A 339 -16.03 18.85 14.09
C VAL A 339 -17.31 18.12 14.46
N GLU A 340 -17.33 17.49 15.64
CA GLU A 340 -18.51 16.82 16.15
C GLU A 340 -19.60 17.84 16.51
N GLY A 341 -20.72 17.84 15.75
CA GLY A 341 -21.88 18.73 15.96
C GLY A 341 -22.39 19.47 14.73
N GLU A 342 -21.58 19.62 13.67
CA GLU A 342 -21.94 20.39 12.47
C GLU A 342 -22.28 19.54 11.23
N SER A 343 -22.09 18.22 11.32
CA SER A 343 -22.24 17.31 10.17
C SER A 343 -23.53 16.49 10.21
N ASN A 344 -24.39 16.67 9.21
CA ASN A 344 -25.60 15.84 9.02
C ASN A 344 -25.23 14.39 8.64
N TYR A 345 -25.83 13.43 9.34
CA TYR A 345 -25.57 11.99 9.22
C TYR A 345 -26.49 11.32 8.19
N ASP A 346 -25.90 10.69 7.16
CA ASP A 346 -26.63 9.78 6.27
C ASP A 346 -25.79 8.62 5.69
N TYR A 347 -24.56 8.40 6.18
CA TYR A 347 -23.66 7.35 5.64
C TYR A 347 -23.73 6.04 6.45
N SER A 348 -24.94 5.53 6.67
CA SER A 348 -25.19 4.31 7.48
C SER A 348 -25.41 3.03 6.66
N LYS A 349 -25.37 3.12 5.32
CA LYS A 349 -25.83 2.04 4.41
C LYS A 349 -24.74 1.32 3.61
N SER A 350 -23.49 1.79 3.59
CA SER A 350 -22.48 1.39 2.58
C SER A 350 -21.09 1.01 3.15
N VAL A 351 -21.02 0.62 4.44
CA VAL A 351 -19.78 0.15 5.07
C VAL A 351 -19.83 -1.37 5.24
N HIS A 352 -18.98 -2.08 4.51
CA HIS A 352 -18.79 -3.52 4.65
C HIS A 352 -17.71 -3.81 5.70
N ASN A 353 -18.05 -4.58 6.73
CA ASN A 353 -17.14 -4.94 7.83
C ASN A 353 -16.74 -6.41 7.75
N TRP A 354 -15.44 -6.70 7.66
CA TRP A 354 -14.92 -8.07 7.68
C TRP A 354 -13.67 -8.20 8.56
N GLY A 355 -13.45 -9.39 9.14
CA GLY A 355 -12.16 -9.77 9.72
C GLY A 355 -11.95 -9.61 11.23
N ALA A 356 -13.00 -9.58 12.05
CA ALA A 356 -12.85 -9.59 13.51
C ALA A 356 -13.40 -10.88 14.15
N ALA A 357 -12.78 -12.01 13.85
CA ALA A 357 -12.84 -13.16 14.76
C ALA A 357 -11.96 -12.84 15.99
N GLY A 358 -12.43 -11.94 16.85
CA GLY A 358 -11.72 -11.52 18.05
C GLY A 358 -11.89 -10.05 18.38
N GLY A 359 -12.97 -9.70 19.10
CA GLY A 359 -13.02 -8.57 20.03
C GLY A 359 -12.51 -7.21 19.56
N PHE A 360 -12.60 -6.87 18.27
CA PHE A 360 -12.31 -5.52 17.81
C PHE A 360 -13.50 -4.62 18.20
N SER A 361 -13.20 -3.50 18.86
CA SER A 361 -14.18 -2.46 19.13
C SER A 361 -13.76 -1.19 18.41
N LEU A 362 -14.67 -0.58 17.67
CA LEU A 362 -14.51 0.73 17.02
C LEU A 362 -14.62 1.88 18.03
N GLY A 363 -14.30 1.62 19.30
CA GLY A 363 -14.20 2.63 20.34
C GLY A 363 -13.17 3.69 19.93
N ILE A 364 -13.55 4.95 20.13
CA ILE A 364 -12.72 6.12 19.77
C ILE A 364 -11.45 6.18 20.62
N PHE A 365 -11.36 5.42 21.72
CA PHE A 365 -10.19 5.40 22.58
C PHE A 365 -9.78 3.99 22.99
N SER A 366 -8.53 3.64 22.70
CA SER A 366 -7.83 2.53 23.36
C SER A 366 -6.62 3.05 24.12
N ILE A 367 -6.59 2.85 25.44
CA ILE A 367 -5.38 3.10 26.25
C ILE A 367 -4.57 1.81 26.31
N GLY A 368 -3.29 1.88 25.92
CA GLY A 368 -2.32 0.79 26.06
C GLY A 368 -1.39 1.02 27.24
N ALA A 369 -1.22 0.03 28.12
CA ALA A 369 -0.28 0.07 29.24
C ALA A 369 1.19 -0.03 28.79
N LYS A 370 2.12 0.54 29.57
CA LYS A 370 3.57 0.45 29.35
C LYS A 370 4.10 -0.93 29.74
N ALA A 371 4.96 -1.48 28.88
CA ALA A 371 5.92 -2.57 29.12
C ALA A 371 5.36 -3.95 29.54
N GLY A 372 5.54 -4.95 28.67
CA GLY A 372 5.72 -6.36 29.01
C GLY A 372 4.59 -7.15 29.69
N GLY A 373 3.47 -6.54 30.09
CA GLY A 373 2.40 -7.23 30.83
C GLY A 373 1.01 -6.84 30.35
N LYS A 374 0.21 -7.87 30.00
CA LYS A 374 -1.23 -7.85 29.67
C LYS A 374 -1.75 -6.65 28.87
N HIS A 375 -2.07 -6.90 27.60
CA HIS A 375 -2.87 -6.02 26.73
C HIS A 375 -4.32 -5.89 27.23
N GLU A 376 -4.56 -5.14 28.32
CA GLU A 376 -5.91 -4.70 28.65
C GLU A 376 -6.23 -3.45 27.83
N LYS A 377 -7.08 -3.62 26.81
CA LYS A 377 -7.70 -2.50 26.09
C LYS A 377 -8.83 -1.94 26.96
N THR A 378 -8.58 -0.85 27.68
CA THR A 378 -9.66 -0.13 28.37
C THR A 378 -10.41 0.74 27.37
N LYS A 379 -11.72 0.49 27.20
CA LYS A 379 -12.61 1.40 26.46
C LYS A 379 -12.87 2.62 27.35
N ILE A 380 -12.53 3.81 26.89
CA ILE A 380 -12.96 5.04 27.57
C ILE A 380 -14.37 5.38 27.06
N ASN A 381 -15.37 5.25 27.93
CA ASN A 381 -16.74 5.63 27.63
C ASN A 381 -16.91 7.11 27.96
N THR A 382 -16.66 7.98 26.98
CA THR A 382 -16.60 9.44 27.22
C THR A 382 -17.54 10.19 26.31
N ASP A 383 -18.05 11.32 26.80
CA ASP A 383 -18.78 12.29 26.00
C ASP A 383 -17.81 13.01 25.05
N TYR A 384 -18.01 12.84 23.74
CA TYR A 384 -17.13 13.33 22.67
C TYR A 384 -17.58 14.69 22.10
N THR A 385 -18.71 15.22 22.59
CA THR A 385 -19.32 16.46 22.09
C THR A 385 -18.31 17.60 22.00
N ASN A 386 -18.25 18.26 20.84
CA ASN A 386 -17.36 19.39 20.53
C ASN A 386 -15.85 19.04 20.42
N MET A 387 -15.48 17.78 20.13
CA MET A 387 -14.12 17.44 19.73
C MET A 387 -13.89 17.74 18.23
N LYS A 388 -12.72 18.28 17.90
CA LYS A 388 -12.29 18.53 16.52
C LYS A 388 -11.06 17.70 16.17
N ILE A 389 -11.09 17.00 15.05
CA ILE A 389 -9.96 16.25 14.48
C ILE A 389 -9.49 16.99 13.22
N SER A 390 -8.18 17.19 13.06
CA SER A 390 -7.60 17.79 11.85
C SER A 390 -6.31 17.10 11.46
N PHE A 391 -6.13 16.81 10.17
CA PHE A 391 -4.92 16.19 9.60
C PHE A 391 -4.76 16.55 8.12
N LYS A 392 -3.56 16.40 7.57
CA LYS A 392 -3.30 16.46 6.14
C LYS A 392 -3.43 15.09 5.51
N LEU A 393 -4.05 15.01 4.33
CA LEU A 393 -4.29 13.76 3.62
C LEU A 393 -3.49 13.69 2.32
N GLY A 394 -2.71 12.63 2.16
CA GLY A 394 -1.91 12.36 0.96
C GLY A 394 -2.19 10.99 0.38
N LYS A 395 -1.82 10.81 -0.90
CA LYS A 395 -1.85 9.53 -1.61
C LYS A 395 -0.46 9.19 -2.10
N VAL A 396 -0.04 7.93 -1.98
CA VAL A 396 1.25 7.46 -2.48
C VAL A 396 1.05 6.18 -3.27
N ARG A 397 1.38 6.22 -4.56
CA ARG A 397 1.22 5.06 -5.44
C ARG A 397 2.34 4.05 -5.24
N VAL A 398 1.98 2.78 -5.29
CA VAL A 398 2.88 1.63 -5.13
C VAL A 398 3.19 1.04 -6.49
N GLU A 399 4.48 0.98 -6.84
CA GLU A 399 4.95 0.30 -8.06
C GLU A 399 5.77 -0.94 -7.70
N ARG A 400 5.47 -2.04 -8.39
CA ARG A 400 6.12 -3.35 -8.22
C ARG A 400 6.84 -3.69 -9.51
N GLY A 401 8.13 -3.34 -9.61
CA GLY A 401 8.91 -3.60 -10.83
C GLY A 401 9.11 -5.09 -11.14
N TRP A 402 8.80 -5.98 -10.19
CA TRP A 402 8.85 -7.43 -10.32
C TRP A 402 7.50 -8.05 -10.72
N PHE A 403 6.41 -7.29 -10.69
CA PHE A 403 5.04 -7.75 -10.93
C PHE A 403 4.54 -7.24 -12.28
N SER A 404 4.03 -8.15 -13.12
CA SER A 404 3.40 -7.77 -14.39
C SER A 404 1.89 -8.02 -14.34
N GLN A 405 1.14 -6.94 -14.17
CA GLN A 405 -0.33 -7.00 -14.27
C GLN A 405 -0.77 -7.43 -15.66
N GLN A 406 -0.10 -6.95 -16.71
CA GLN A 406 -0.40 -7.31 -18.10
C GLN A 406 -0.26 -8.81 -18.36
N PHE A 407 0.74 -9.45 -17.73
CA PHE A 407 0.88 -10.89 -17.83
C PHE A 407 -0.30 -11.61 -17.18
N ILE A 408 -0.67 -11.24 -15.96
CA ILE A 408 -1.77 -11.85 -15.21
C ILE A 408 -3.11 -11.73 -15.95
N GLU A 409 -3.34 -10.60 -16.61
CA GLU A 409 -4.57 -10.30 -17.37
C GLU A 409 -4.56 -10.88 -18.79
N SER A 410 -3.41 -11.37 -19.26
CA SER A 410 -3.25 -11.87 -20.61
C SER A 410 -4.05 -13.14 -20.87
N LYS A 411 -4.63 -13.24 -22.06
CA LYS A 411 -5.34 -14.43 -22.54
C LYS A 411 -4.41 -15.51 -23.13
N TYR A 412 -3.10 -15.27 -23.12
CA TYR A 412 -2.10 -16.11 -23.78
C TYR A 412 -1.26 -16.94 -22.80
N TRP A 413 -1.76 -17.13 -21.58
CA TRP A 413 -1.24 -18.07 -20.60
C TRP A 413 -2.37 -18.83 -19.91
N LYS A 414 -2.06 -20.00 -19.35
CA LYS A 414 -2.91 -20.75 -18.41
C LYS A 414 -2.02 -21.44 -17.36
N LEU A 415 -2.62 -21.91 -16.28
CA LEU A 415 -1.92 -22.80 -15.35
C LEU A 415 -1.66 -24.15 -16.00
N HIS A 416 -0.48 -24.72 -15.74
CA HIS A 416 -0.17 -26.10 -16.10
C HIS A 416 -1.13 -27.04 -15.37
N GLU A 417 -1.56 -28.11 -16.04
CA GLU A 417 -2.57 -29.05 -15.51
C GLU A 417 -2.09 -29.80 -14.26
N GLN A 418 -0.77 -29.97 -14.12
CA GLN A 418 -0.12 -30.56 -12.95
C GLN A 418 0.29 -29.53 -11.89
N SER A 419 -0.06 -28.25 -12.06
CA SER A 419 0.23 -27.25 -11.02
C SER A 419 -0.57 -27.56 -9.75
N PRO A 420 -0.01 -27.33 -8.55
CA PRO A 420 -0.76 -27.50 -7.29
C PRO A 420 -2.09 -26.76 -7.31
N GLN A 421 -2.12 -25.55 -7.90
CA GLN A 421 -3.31 -24.73 -8.01
C GLN A 421 -4.36 -25.38 -8.90
N ALA A 422 -3.98 -25.89 -10.08
CA ALA A 422 -4.92 -26.61 -10.95
C ALA A 422 -5.46 -27.89 -10.30
N LEU A 423 -4.60 -28.64 -9.61
CA LEU A 423 -4.97 -29.87 -8.92
C LEU A 423 -5.94 -29.63 -7.74
N ASN A 424 -5.78 -28.50 -7.05
CA ASN A 424 -6.66 -28.09 -5.95
C ASN A 424 -7.95 -27.39 -6.43
N GLY A 425 -8.06 -27.07 -7.73
CA GLY A 425 -9.14 -26.25 -8.27
C GLY A 425 -9.04 -24.78 -7.88
N ASP A 426 -7.86 -24.33 -7.46
CA ASP A 426 -7.59 -22.93 -7.15
C ASP A 426 -7.46 -22.10 -8.43
N ILE A 427 -7.83 -20.82 -8.32
CA ILE A 427 -7.69 -19.82 -9.37
C ILE A 427 -6.96 -18.60 -8.81
N ILE A 428 -6.30 -17.83 -9.68
CA ILE A 428 -5.66 -16.59 -9.25
C ILE A 428 -6.75 -15.58 -8.86
N SER A 429 -7.72 -15.37 -9.74
CA SER A 429 -8.91 -14.55 -9.48
C SER A 429 -10.09 -15.00 -10.36
N ASP A 430 -11.32 -14.93 -9.84
CA ASP A 430 -12.54 -15.04 -10.65
C ASP A 430 -13.05 -13.69 -11.19
N GLY A 431 -12.38 -12.58 -10.83
CA GLY A 431 -12.84 -11.22 -11.12
C GLY A 431 -14.06 -10.77 -10.30
N LYS A 432 -14.52 -11.61 -9.36
CA LYS A 432 -15.67 -11.36 -8.48
C LYS A 432 -15.30 -11.40 -6.99
N GLY A 433 -14.00 -11.52 -6.70
CA GLY A 433 -13.44 -11.41 -5.37
C GLY A 433 -13.07 -12.72 -4.71
N LYS A 434 -12.97 -13.80 -5.49
CA LYS A 434 -12.43 -15.09 -5.04
C LYS A 434 -11.15 -15.43 -5.79
N GLY A 435 -10.30 -16.20 -5.13
CA GLY A 435 -9.04 -16.68 -5.69
C GLY A 435 -7.88 -16.50 -4.72
N LEU A 436 -6.69 -16.83 -5.19
CA LEU A 436 -5.46 -16.68 -4.45
C LEU A 436 -5.05 -15.21 -4.33
N MET A 437 -5.34 -14.40 -5.35
CA MET A 437 -5.03 -12.97 -5.45
C MET A 437 -6.20 -12.24 -6.15
N PRO A 438 -7.33 -12.03 -5.45
CA PRO A 438 -8.50 -11.37 -6.03
C PRO A 438 -8.35 -9.85 -6.16
N SER A 439 -7.42 -9.25 -5.43
CA SER A 439 -7.09 -7.82 -5.55
C SER A 439 -5.66 -7.54 -5.08
N ILE A 440 -5.16 -6.34 -5.39
CA ILE A 440 -3.82 -5.86 -4.99
C ILE A 440 -3.90 -4.41 -4.51
N ILE A 441 -3.02 -4.03 -3.57
CA ILE A 441 -2.86 -2.64 -3.14
C ILE A 441 -2.16 -1.84 -4.26
N THR A 442 -2.75 -0.73 -4.68
CA THR A 442 -2.18 0.15 -5.71
C THR A 442 -1.76 1.51 -5.16
N GLU A 443 -2.44 2.02 -4.13
CA GLU A 443 -2.08 3.30 -3.50
C GLU A 443 -2.27 3.23 -1.98
N LEU A 444 -1.42 3.96 -1.26
CA LEU A 444 -1.52 4.21 0.18
C LEU A 444 -2.28 5.51 0.43
N ILE A 445 -3.18 5.50 1.40
CA ILE A 445 -3.85 6.70 1.92
C ILE A 445 -3.17 7.08 3.23
N ILE A 446 -2.56 8.27 3.27
CA ILE A 446 -1.67 8.69 4.34
C ILE A 446 -2.22 9.93 5.03
N ALA A 447 -2.23 9.93 6.36
CA ALA A 447 -2.48 11.10 7.19
C ALA A 447 -1.19 11.59 7.87
N LYS A 448 -0.99 12.91 7.91
CA LYS A 448 0.13 13.57 8.60
C LYS A 448 -0.36 14.81 9.35
N ASP A 449 0.41 15.29 10.32
CA ASP A 449 0.10 16.47 11.13
C ASP A 449 -1.25 16.33 11.86
N VAL A 450 -1.48 15.16 12.47
CA VAL A 450 -2.75 14.83 13.13
C VAL A 450 -2.89 15.63 14.40
N SER A 451 -4.05 16.26 14.58
CA SER A 451 -4.36 17.02 15.78
C SER A 451 -5.79 16.81 16.24
N LEU A 452 -5.94 16.84 17.56
CA LEU A 452 -7.20 16.73 18.28
C LEU A 452 -7.35 17.99 19.12
N ASP A 453 -8.46 18.67 18.98
CA ASP A 453 -8.79 19.85 19.75
C ASP A 453 -10.03 19.53 20.59
N PHE A 454 -9.83 19.49 21.91
CA PHE A 454 -10.87 19.13 22.86
C PHE A 454 -11.64 20.36 23.35
N ALA A 455 -12.90 20.16 23.74
CA ALA A 455 -13.67 21.16 24.45
C ALA A 455 -13.12 21.40 25.87
N ASN A 456 -13.26 22.65 26.34
CA ASN A 456 -12.85 23.04 27.70
C ASN A 456 -13.60 22.18 28.74
N ASN A 457 -12.86 21.67 29.72
CA ASN A 457 -13.39 20.84 30.83
C ASN A 457 -14.09 19.55 30.39
N SER A 458 -13.86 19.06 29.17
CA SER A 458 -14.35 17.74 28.79
C SER A 458 -13.64 16.65 29.60
N THR A 459 -14.40 15.62 29.96
CA THR A 459 -13.86 14.39 30.57
C THR A 459 -12.86 13.73 29.62
N ALA A 460 -13.12 13.79 28.31
CA ALA A 460 -12.22 13.26 27.27
C ALA A 460 -10.85 13.94 27.28
N PHE A 461 -10.81 15.27 27.41
CA PHE A 461 -9.54 15.99 27.55
C PHE A 461 -8.77 15.53 28.79
N THR A 462 -9.45 15.40 29.93
CA THR A 462 -8.83 15.04 31.21
C THR A 462 -8.26 13.62 31.16
N ASP A 463 -9.03 12.66 30.66
CA ASP A 463 -8.64 11.26 30.55
C ASP A 463 -7.44 11.09 29.61
N VAL A 464 -7.52 11.66 28.41
CA VAL A 464 -6.45 11.58 27.40
C VAL A 464 -5.19 12.28 27.90
N LYS A 465 -5.32 13.45 28.54
CA LYS A 465 -4.18 14.18 29.11
C LYS A 465 -3.49 13.39 30.21
N ASN A 466 -4.25 12.76 31.11
CA ASN A 466 -3.69 11.92 32.17
C ASN A 466 -3.00 10.68 31.61
N SER A 467 -3.58 10.02 30.60
CA SER A 467 -2.99 8.86 29.95
C SER A 467 -1.70 9.21 29.20
N VAL A 468 -1.69 10.26 28.38
CA VAL A 468 -0.49 10.68 27.64
C VAL A 468 0.61 11.15 28.60
N ASN A 469 0.27 11.90 29.66
CA ASN A 469 1.25 12.37 30.66
C ASN A 469 1.85 11.22 31.49
N SER A 470 1.10 10.14 31.72
CA SER A 470 1.65 8.91 32.35
C SER A 470 2.50 8.07 31.38
N GLY A 471 2.58 8.48 30.11
CA GLY A 471 3.33 7.81 29.06
C GLY A 471 2.61 6.60 28.47
N ALA A 472 1.30 6.47 28.67
CA ALA A 472 0.46 5.48 28.01
C ALA A 472 0.17 5.88 26.55
N ALA A 473 -0.07 4.89 25.69
CA ALA A 473 -0.50 5.13 24.32
C ALA A 473 -2.02 5.31 24.27
N VAL A 474 -2.49 6.31 23.54
CA VAL A 474 -3.91 6.59 23.32
C VAL A 474 -4.21 6.49 21.83
N GLY A 475 -5.00 5.49 21.43
CA GLY A 475 -5.45 5.30 20.05
C GLY A 475 -6.79 5.98 19.80
N ILE A 476 -6.90 6.79 18.73
CA ILE A 476 -8.15 7.35 18.19
C ILE A 476 -8.32 6.95 16.74
N GLY A 477 -9.17 5.94 16.50
CA GLY A 477 -9.30 5.34 15.17
C GLY A 477 -7.94 4.87 14.65
N PRO A 478 -7.56 5.26 13.42
CA PRO A 478 -6.26 4.86 12.87
C PRO A 478 -5.08 5.65 13.48
N PHE A 479 -5.33 6.66 14.32
CA PHE A 479 -4.29 7.51 14.88
C PHE A 479 -3.86 7.02 16.27
N VAL A 480 -2.57 7.01 16.55
CA VAL A 480 -2.03 6.63 17.87
C VAL A 480 -1.19 7.76 18.44
N PHE A 481 -1.54 8.25 19.63
CA PHE A 481 -0.89 9.35 20.34
C PHE A 481 -0.17 8.82 21.59
N GLY A 482 1.14 9.03 21.67
CA GLY A 482 1.94 8.55 22.79
C GLY A 482 2.28 7.05 22.70
N GLY A 483 3.23 6.62 23.52
CA GLY A 483 3.78 5.26 23.49
C GLY A 483 4.83 5.03 22.39
N SER A 484 5.58 3.94 22.53
CA SER A 484 6.48 3.40 21.50
C SER A 484 5.72 2.32 20.74
N TYR A 485 5.52 2.51 19.43
CA TYR A 485 4.97 1.49 18.57
C TYR A 485 6.10 0.79 17.83
N SER A 486 6.22 -0.53 18.05
CA SER A 486 7.19 -1.40 17.39
C SER A 486 6.49 -2.16 16.26
N TYR A 487 6.76 -1.82 15.00
CA TYR A 487 6.40 -2.69 13.87
C TYR A 487 7.64 -3.43 13.37
N ASP A 488 7.62 -4.76 13.53
CA ASP A 488 8.61 -5.77 13.20
C ASP A 488 10.05 -5.52 13.70
N ASN A 489 10.51 -4.26 13.88
CA ASN A 489 11.89 -3.84 14.18
C ASN A 489 12.17 -2.35 14.43
N GLN A 490 11.22 -1.43 14.24
CA GLN A 490 11.44 -0.02 14.58
C GLN A 490 10.65 0.39 15.81
N ASP A 491 11.31 0.91 16.84
CA ASP A 491 10.66 1.72 17.87
C ASP A 491 10.30 3.09 17.28
N VAL A 492 9.10 3.22 16.71
CA VAL A 492 8.56 4.53 16.35
C VAL A 492 7.91 5.11 17.61
N GLN A 493 8.60 6.08 18.23
CA GLN A 493 7.99 6.86 19.32
C GLN A 493 6.94 7.80 18.73
N SER A 494 5.67 7.56 19.08
CA SER A 494 4.61 8.53 18.80
C SER A 494 4.79 9.71 19.76
N ASN A 495 5.44 10.77 19.26
CA ASN A 495 5.59 12.01 20.01
C ASN A 495 4.27 12.77 20.01
N ALA A 496 3.52 12.63 21.11
CA ALA A 496 2.35 13.43 21.38
C ALA A 496 2.74 14.71 22.13
N LYS A 497 2.30 15.87 21.64
CA LYS A 497 2.54 17.17 22.27
C LYS A 497 1.22 17.84 22.62
N TRP A 498 1.14 18.39 23.82
CA TRP A 498 0.03 19.22 24.25
C TRP A 498 0.34 20.69 24.01
N ASN A 499 -0.56 21.40 23.33
CA ASN A 499 -0.60 22.85 23.27
C ASN A 499 -1.97 23.33 23.79
N GLY A 500 -2.02 23.64 25.09
CA GLY A 500 -3.28 23.93 25.78
C GLY A 500 -4.22 22.73 25.74
N LYS A 501 -5.35 22.88 25.04
CA LYS A 501 -6.38 21.84 24.84
C LYS A 501 -6.20 21.02 23.56
N LYS A 502 -5.16 21.31 22.78
CA LYS A 502 -4.85 20.63 21.52
C LYS A 502 -3.78 19.58 21.73
N LEU A 503 -4.07 18.33 21.36
CA LEU A 503 -3.11 17.24 21.26
C LEU A 503 -2.65 17.11 19.80
N THR A 504 -1.35 17.16 19.55
CA THR A 504 -0.77 17.02 18.21
C THR A 504 0.17 15.83 18.17
N SER A 505 0.16 15.10 17.05
CA SER A 505 1.14 14.08 16.72
C SER A 505 1.93 14.51 15.49
N ASP A 506 3.25 14.37 15.57
CA ASP A 506 4.14 14.51 14.42
C ASP A 506 4.19 13.21 13.58
N GLY A 507 3.41 12.19 13.96
CA GLY A 507 3.34 10.90 13.28
C GLY A 507 2.73 10.98 11.88
N ILE A 508 3.20 10.08 11.02
CA ILE A 508 2.66 9.83 9.69
C ILE A 508 1.96 8.48 9.75
N TYR A 509 0.71 8.38 9.31
CA TYR A 509 -0.11 7.18 9.45
C TYR A 509 -0.63 6.73 8.09
N ILE A 510 -0.42 5.47 7.73
CA ILE A 510 -1.24 4.84 6.68
C ILE A 510 -2.59 4.55 7.31
N ILE A 511 -3.64 5.17 6.79
CA ILE A 511 -5.01 5.04 7.31
C ILE A 511 -5.92 4.22 6.39
N GLY A 512 -5.40 3.81 5.24
CA GLY A 512 -6.11 2.96 4.28
C GLY A 512 -5.35 2.79 2.97
N TYR A 513 -6.00 2.11 2.04
CA TYR A 513 -5.43 1.66 0.79
C TYR A 513 -6.45 1.81 -0.34
N LYS A 514 -6.00 2.23 -1.52
CA LYS A 514 -6.72 1.97 -2.77
C LYS A 514 -6.29 0.60 -3.28
N CYS A 515 -7.27 -0.24 -3.55
CA CYS A 515 -7.08 -1.60 -4.02
C CYS A 515 -7.68 -1.76 -5.42
N HIS A 516 -6.99 -2.52 -6.26
CA HIS A 516 -7.44 -2.86 -7.60
C HIS A 516 -7.84 -4.34 -7.67
N VAL A 517 -9.04 -4.59 -8.19
CA VAL A 517 -9.56 -5.94 -8.40
C VAL A 517 -8.81 -6.59 -9.55
N VAL A 518 -8.21 -7.75 -9.29
CA VAL A 518 -7.61 -8.55 -10.34
C VAL A 518 -8.76 -9.18 -11.14
N PRO A 519 -8.84 -8.98 -12.46
CA PRO A 519 -9.90 -9.58 -13.27
C PRO A 519 -9.74 -11.11 -13.31
N LYS A 520 -10.68 -11.81 -13.95
CA LYS A 520 -10.61 -13.27 -14.09
C LYS A 520 -9.25 -13.69 -14.61
N SER A 521 -8.55 -14.54 -13.86
CA SER A 521 -7.19 -14.96 -14.12
C SER A 521 -6.93 -16.38 -13.55
N PRO A 522 -6.44 -17.34 -14.34
CA PRO A 522 -6.19 -17.23 -15.79
C PRO A 522 -7.50 -17.08 -16.60
N ASN A 523 -7.41 -16.44 -17.77
CA ASN A 523 -8.52 -16.31 -18.72
C ASN A 523 -8.06 -16.61 -20.16
N PRO A 524 -7.63 -17.85 -20.43
CA PRO A 524 -7.01 -18.20 -21.71
C PRO A 524 -8.00 -18.04 -22.86
N ASN A 525 -7.52 -17.60 -24.02
CA ASN A 525 -8.32 -17.60 -25.24
C ASN A 525 -8.65 -19.06 -25.63
N PRO A 526 -9.93 -19.46 -25.70
CA PRO A 526 -10.33 -20.83 -26.05
C PRO A 526 -9.88 -21.29 -27.45
N GLU A 527 -9.52 -20.35 -28.33
CA GLU A 527 -8.98 -20.63 -29.67
C GLU A 527 -7.54 -21.15 -29.64
N ILE A 528 -6.78 -20.88 -28.58
CA ILE A 528 -5.38 -21.33 -28.47
C ILE A 528 -5.33 -22.83 -28.15
N LYS A 529 -4.77 -23.61 -29.07
CA LYS A 529 -4.66 -25.08 -28.94
C LYS A 529 -3.28 -25.56 -28.52
N LYS A 530 -2.23 -24.78 -28.78
CA LYS A 530 -0.85 -25.15 -28.46
C LYS A 530 -0.31 -24.29 -27.34
N TRP A 531 0.15 -24.96 -26.29
CA TRP A 531 0.69 -24.37 -25.08
C TRP A 531 2.06 -24.99 -24.80
N THR A 532 3.00 -24.19 -24.31
CA THR A 532 4.35 -24.63 -23.97
C THR A 532 4.79 -24.02 -22.64
N ASP A 533 5.56 -24.77 -21.87
CA ASP A 533 6.29 -24.27 -20.70
C ASP A 533 7.74 -23.85 -21.04
N GLY A 534 8.17 -24.14 -22.28
CA GLY A 534 9.51 -23.91 -22.80
C GLY A 534 10.61 -24.75 -22.15
N LYS A 535 10.26 -25.91 -21.55
CA LYS A 535 11.18 -26.91 -21.00
C LYS A 535 11.52 -28.05 -21.97
N SER A 536 11.13 -27.94 -23.24
CA SER A 536 11.47 -28.88 -24.31
C SER A 536 12.89 -28.70 -24.83
#